data_AF-A0A176E169-F1
#
_entry.id   AF-A0A176E169-F1
#
_cell.length_a   1.000
_cell.length_b   1.000
_cell.length_c   1.000
_cell.angle_alpha   90.00
_cell.angle_beta   90.00
_cell.angle_gamma   90.00
#
_symmetry.space_group_name_H-M   'P 1'
#
loop_
_entity.id
_entity.type
_entity.pdbx_description
1 polymer ?
#
loop_
_entity_poly.entity_id
_entity_poly.type
_entity_poly.pdbx_seq_one_letter_code
_entity_poly.pdbx_strand_id
1 'polypeptide(L)'
;MAKARRSNDWGFPRWRGYGSSREATTVRLCDRHGCEEPGECPAPKAPNSPERWMFCQKHAAEYNRKWDYFEGLDKAEKEARASAERSENAGYAEAQHYGWSGSGDGSRSADEMRALEVLELDADADFTAIKKAWRDKAKTVHPDVKPGDKEAAAEFQKLQLAYEVLKAAEDRREWRG
;
A
#
# COMPACT_ATOMS: atom_id res chain seq x y z
N MET A 1 46.74 27.94 -10.73
CA MET A 1 45.89 26.86 -11.30
C MET A 1 46.65 25.55 -11.26
N ALA A 2 46.27 24.62 -10.38
CA ALA A 2 46.80 23.25 -10.43
C ALA A 2 45.88 22.44 -11.35
N LYS A 3 46.36 22.08 -12.55
CA LYS A 3 45.59 21.25 -13.49
C LYS A 3 45.35 19.87 -12.87
N ALA A 4 44.11 19.40 -12.94
CA ALA A 4 43.73 18.04 -12.57
C ALA A 4 44.64 17.02 -13.28
N ARG A 5 45.34 16.20 -12.49
CA ARG A 5 46.12 15.08 -13.03
C ARG A 5 45.12 13.96 -13.39
N ARG A 6 45.33 13.41 -14.58
CA ARG A 6 44.57 12.38 -15.33
C ARG A 6 43.63 11.50 -14.49
N SER A 7 42.43 11.23 -15.00
CA SER A 7 41.43 10.36 -14.38
C SER A 7 42.07 9.04 -13.90
N ASN A 8 41.78 8.64 -12.66
CA ASN A 8 42.18 7.32 -12.13
C ASN A 8 41.26 6.19 -12.64
N ASP A 9 40.69 6.36 -13.83
CA ASP A 9 39.68 5.49 -14.43
C ASP A 9 40.17 5.05 -15.82
N TRP A 10 41.17 4.16 -15.83
CA TRP A 10 41.76 3.61 -17.07
C TRP A 10 41.99 2.10 -16.96
N GLY A 11 40.95 1.31 -16.65
CA GLY A 11 41.02 -0.16 -16.71
C GLY A 11 39.68 -0.88 -16.51
N PHE A 12 39.41 -1.86 -17.38
CA PHE A 12 38.26 -2.79 -17.37
C PHE A 12 38.56 -4.03 -16.49
N PRO A 13 37.59 -4.71 -15.82
CA PRO A 13 36.14 -4.47 -15.70
C PRO A 13 35.74 -3.36 -14.70
N ARG A 14 34.77 -2.54 -15.10
CA ARG A 14 34.49 -1.20 -14.53
C ARG A 14 33.39 -1.19 -13.47
N TRP A 15 33.42 -2.11 -12.51
CA TRP A 15 32.52 -2.10 -11.35
C TRP A 15 33.36 -1.84 -10.10
N ARG A 16 33.55 -0.57 -9.73
CA ARG A 16 33.88 -0.26 -8.34
C ARG A 16 32.75 -0.80 -7.47
N GLY A 17 33.09 -1.42 -6.34
CA GLY A 17 32.11 -1.73 -5.31
C GLY A 17 31.37 -0.46 -4.89
N TYR A 18 30.04 -0.56 -4.78
CA TYR A 18 29.18 0.51 -4.31
C TYR A 18 29.74 1.09 -3.01
N GLY A 19 30.12 2.39 -3.00
CA GLY A 19 30.44 3.13 -1.76
C GLY A 19 31.89 3.52 -1.48
N SER A 20 32.81 3.58 -2.46
CA SER A 20 34.21 3.99 -2.19
C SER A 20 34.60 5.42 -2.62
N SER A 21 33.69 6.39 -2.55
CA SER A 21 34.09 7.81 -2.50
C SER A 21 34.53 8.15 -1.07
N ARG A 22 35.85 8.21 -0.83
CA ARG A 22 36.44 8.77 0.39
C ARG A 22 36.54 10.31 0.32
N GLU A 23 35.57 10.94 -0.32
CA GLU A 23 35.51 12.40 -0.42
C GLU A 23 34.76 12.92 0.80
N ALA A 24 35.28 13.98 1.43
CA ALA A 24 34.59 14.62 2.54
C ALA A 24 33.30 15.25 2.02
N THR A 25 32.14 14.66 2.36
CA THR A 25 30.84 15.25 2.06
C THR A 25 30.71 16.56 2.81
N THR A 26 30.50 17.66 2.09
CA THR A 26 30.22 18.97 2.70
C THR A 26 28.82 18.93 3.31
N VAL A 27 28.74 18.73 4.62
CA VAL A 27 27.48 18.78 5.37
C VAL A 27 27.13 20.25 5.62
N ARG A 28 25.92 20.67 5.24
CA ARG A 28 25.40 21.99 5.63
C ARG A 28 24.80 21.89 7.03
N LEU A 29 25.01 22.91 7.84
CA LEU A 29 24.38 23.02 9.15
C LEU A 29 22.94 23.52 9.01
N CYS A 30 22.14 23.25 10.03
CA CYS A 30 20.77 23.72 10.15
C CYS A 30 20.71 25.26 10.17
N ASP A 31 19.85 25.85 9.35
CA ASP A 31 19.67 27.31 9.25
C ASP A 31 18.94 27.93 10.48
N ARG A 32 18.53 27.10 11.45
CA ARG A 32 17.88 27.59 12.67
C ARG A 32 18.91 28.16 13.64
N HIS A 33 18.63 29.37 14.14
CA HIS A 33 19.49 30.06 15.09
C HIS A 33 19.85 29.18 16.30
N GLY A 34 21.15 28.97 16.51
CA GLY A 34 21.68 28.18 17.63
C GLY A 34 21.59 26.67 17.46
N CYS A 35 21.32 26.15 16.25
CA CYS A 35 21.32 24.72 15.97
C CYS A 35 22.58 24.33 15.18
N GLU A 36 23.33 23.34 15.69
CA GLU A 36 24.53 22.79 15.05
C GLU A 36 24.29 21.41 14.41
N GLU A 37 23.03 20.94 14.37
CA GLU A 37 22.66 19.69 13.72
C GLU A 37 22.79 19.80 12.18
N PRO A 38 23.01 18.67 11.47
CA PRO A 38 23.05 18.67 10.01
C PRO A 38 21.70 19.06 9.41
N GLY A 39 21.72 20.00 8.45
CA GLY A 39 20.58 20.42 7.67
C GLY A 39 20.40 19.51 6.45
N GLU A 40 19.57 18.47 6.59
CA GLU A 40 19.27 17.52 5.52
C GLU A 40 17.87 17.72 4.92
N CYS A 41 17.00 18.46 5.62
CA CYS A 41 15.60 18.64 5.25
C CYS A 41 15.37 20.02 4.63
N PRO A 42 15.14 20.11 3.31
CA PRO A 42 14.82 21.38 2.65
C PRO A 42 13.37 21.79 2.93
N ALA A 43 13.17 23.00 3.44
CA ALA A 43 11.86 23.61 3.64
C ALA A 43 11.70 24.83 2.71
N PRO A 44 10.52 25.08 2.12
CA PRO A 44 10.29 26.30 1.33
C PRO A 44 10.49 27.55 2.19
N LYS A 45 10.80 28.71 1.60
CA LYS A 45 10.74 29.99 2.34
C LYS A 45 9.41 30.72 2.18
N ALA A 46 8.78 30.58 1.01
CA ALA A 46 7.48 31.13 0.69
C ALA A 46 6.71 30.16 -0.24
N PRO A 47 5.36 30.21 -0.28
CA PRO A 47 4.54 29.23 -1.00
C PRO A 47 4.85 29.07 -2.49
N ASN A 48 5.40 30.10 -3.14
CA ASN A 48 5.76 30.09 -4.56
C ASN A 48 7.19 30.59 -4.83
N SER A 49 8.10 30.49 -3.86
CA SER A 49 9.50 30.87 -4.07
C SER A 49 10.41 29.65 -4.27
N PRO A 50 11.43 29.75 -5.13
CA PRO A 50 12.43 28.68 -5.31
C PRO A 50 13.41 28.59 -4.14
N GLU A 51 13.40 29.57 -3.24
CA GLU A 51 14.29 29.62 -2.08
C GLU A 51 13.88 28.62 -1.00
N ARG A 52 14.88 27.97 -0.40
CA ARG A 52 14.68 26.95 0.63
C ARG A 52 15.58 27.21 1.84
N TRP A 53 15.05 26.94 3.02
CA TRP A 53 15.81 26.76 4.26
C TRP A 53 16.30 25.31 4.33
N MET A 54 17.45 25.09 4.97
CA MET A 54 17.98 23.77 5.24
C MET A 54 17.90 23.49 6.74
N PHE A 55 16.93 22.68 7.17
CA PHE A 55 16.70 22.35 8.57
C PHE A 55 17.13 20.92 8.91
N CYS A 56 17.40 20.68 10.19
CA CYS A 56 17.43 19.32 10.73
C CYS A 56 16.00 18.75 10.85
N GLN A 57 15.88 17.44 11.04
CA GLN A 57 14.58 16.76 11.11
C GLN A 57 13.61 17.37 12.16
N LYS A 58 14.13 17.76 13.33
CA LYS A 58 13.34 18.36 14.41
C LYS A 58 12.73 19.70 13.99
N HIS A 59 13.55 20.57 13.42
CA HIS A 59 13.12 21.91 13.02
C HIS A 59 12.30 21.91 11.73
N ALA A 60 12.54 20.96 10.82
CA ALA A 60 11.67 20.74 9.68
C ALA A 60 10.25 20.34 10.12
N ALA A 61 10.13 19.49 11.16
CA ALA A 61 8.82 19.14 11.72
C ALA A 61 8.12 20.35 12.37
N GLU A 62 8.84 21.20 13.12
CA GLU A 62 8.28 22.44 13.67
C GLU A 62 7.85 23.43 12.58
N TYR A 63 8.63 23.54 11.52
CA TYR A 63 8.34 24.37 10.36
C TYR A 63 7.07 23.89 9.65
N ASN A 64 7.00 22.60 9.33
CA ASN A 64 5.85 21.98 8.65
C ASN A 64 4.55 22.11 9.48
N ARG A 65 4.63 22.05 10.82
CA ARG A 65 3.47 22.28 11.70
C ARG A 65 2.92 23.69 11.64
N LYS A 66 3.77 24.69 11.34
CA LYS A 66 3.39 26.11 11.26
C LYS A 66 3.08 26.55 9.82
N TRP A 67 3.35 25.70 8.84
CA TRP A 67 3.17 26.01 7.44
C TRP A 67 1.71 25.87 7.03
N ASP A 68 1.07 26.96 6.63
CA ASP A 68 -0.24 26.94 5.98
C ASP A 68 -0.03 27.08 4.46
N TYR A 69 -0.28 26.00 3.73
CA TYR A 69 -0.23 25.99 2.26
C TYR A 69 -1.16 27.04 1.62
N PHE A 70 -2.23 27.40 2.33
CA PHE A 70 -3.24 28.34 1.90
C PHE A 70 -3.13 29.71 2.57
N GLU A 71 -1.99 30.03 3.19
CA GLU A 71 -1.77 31.34 3.80
C GLU A 71 -1.91 32.45 2.74
N GLY A 72 -2.84 33.39 2.95
CA GLY A 72 -3.08 34.53 2.05
C GLY A 72 -4.10 34.32 0.93
N LEU A 73 -4.70 33.13 0.78
CA LEU A 73 -5.82 32.88 -0.14
C LEU A 73 -7.17 33.08 0.56
N ASP A 74 -8.17 33.59 -0.15
CA ASP A 74 -9.54 33.61 0.35
C ASP A 74 -10.17 32.20 0.37
N LYS A 75 -11.27 32.00 1.11
CA LYS A 75 -11.90 30.68 1.24
C LYS A 75 -12.31 30.08 -0.12
N ALA A 76 -12.83 30.89 -1.04
CA ALA A 76 -13.28 30.44 -2.35
C ALA A 76 -12.09 30.05 -3.25
N GLU A 77 -10.99 30.79 -3.17
CA GLU A 77 -9.74 30.51 -3.88
C GLU A 77 -9.06 29.24 -3.34
N LYS A 78 -9.10 29.02 -2.02
CA LYS A 78 -8.63 27.76 -1.39
C LYS A 78 -9.40 26.55 -1.93
N GLU A 79 -10.72 26.65 -1.95
CA GLU A 79 -11.60 25.58 -2.46
C GLU A 79 -11.39 25.35 -3.96
N ALA A 80 -11.25 26.41 -4.76
CA ALA A 80 -10.96 26.34 -6.18
C ALA A 80 -9.62 25.63 -6.44
N ARG A 81 -8.55 26.01 -5.73
CA ARG A 81 -7.22 25.37 -5.87
C ARG A 81 -7.25 23.89 -5.47
N ALA A 82 -7.86 23.57 -4.32
CA ALA A 82 -8.02 22.19 -3.89
C ALA A 82 -8.85 21.36 -4.88
N SER A 83 -9.86 21.96 -5.53
CA SER A 83 -10.67 21.29 -6.56
C SER A 83 -9.90 21.05 -7.85
N ALA A 84 -9.10 22.02 -8.29
CA ALA A 84 -8.25 21.90 -9.47
C ALA A 84 -7.18 20.82 -9.27
N GLU A 85 -6.48 20.83 -8.13
CA GLU A 85 -5.48 19.80 -7.79
C GLU A 85 -6.10 18.40 -7.74
N ARG A 86 -7.31 18.25 -7.16
CA ARG A 86 -8.05 16.97 -7.18
C ARG A 86 -8.39 16.52 -8.60
N SER A 87 -8.77 17.44 -9.48
CA SER A 87 -9.10 17.12 -10.87
C SER A 87 -7.86 16.76 -11.68
N GLU A 88 -6.74 17.47 -11.51
CA GLU A 88 -5.48 17.19 -12.19
C GLU A 88 -4.86 15.86 -11.72
N ASN A 89 -4.94 15.59 -10.41
CA ASN A 89 -4.40 14.38 -9.81
C ASN A 89 -5.37 13.18 -9.89
N ALA A 90 -6.55 13.34 -10.51
CA ALA A 90 -7.55 12.28 -10.63
C ALA A 90 -7.03 11.04 -11.38
N GLY A 91 -6.05 11.21 -12.26
CA GLY A 91 -5.39 10.09 -12.96
C GLY A 91 -4.48 9.22 -12.07
N TYR A 92 -4.05 9.74 -10.92
CA TYR A 92 -3.26 8.99 -9.92
C TYR A 92 -4.11 8.55 -8.72
N ALA A 93 -5.38 8.97 -8.65
CA ALA A 93 -6.32 8.41 -7.70
C ALA A 93 -6.50 6.92 -8.02
N GLU A 94 -6.52 6.09 -6.98
CA GLU A 94 -6.82 4.67 -7.14
C GLU A 94 -8.14 4.52 -7.91
N ALA A 95 -8.10 3.76 -9.00
CA ALA A 95 -9.26 3.58 -9.84
C ALA A 95 -10.39 3.00 -8.99
N GLN A 96 -11.51 3.72 -8.90
CA GLN A 96 -12.77 3.22 -8.31
C GLN A 96 -13.24 1.92 -9.01
N HIS A 97 -12.67 1.62 -10.18
CA HIS A 97 -12.87 0.40 -10.96
C HIS A 97 -12.24 -0.88 -10.35
N TYR A 98 -11.36 -0.78 -9.35
CA TYR A 98 -11.03 -1.93 -8.50
C TYR A 98 -12.15 -2.27 -7.51
N GLY A 99 -13.27 -1.52 -7.50
CA GLY A 99 -14.52 -1.89 -6.83
C GLY A 99 -15.38 -2.92 -7.57
N TRP A 100 -14.86 -3.59 -8.62
CA TRP A 100 -15.59 -4.61 -9.38
C TRP A 100 -15.59 -6.00 -8.72
N SER A 101 -14.86 -6.23 -7.62
CA SER A 101 -14.88 -7.51 -6.90
C SER A 101 -15.70 -7.47 -5.62
N GLY A 102 -17.03 -7.35 -5.76
CA GLY A 102 -17.99 -7.71 -4.72
C GLY A 102 -17.97 -6.88 -3.43
N SER A 103 -19.02 -7.02 -2.65
CA SER A 103 -19.13 -6.46 -1.30
C SER A 103 -18.19 -7.25 -0.37
N GLY A 104 -16.91 -6.92 -0.36
CA GLY A 104 -15.93 -7.49 0.55
C GLY A 104 -15.01 -6.39 1.09
N ASP A 105 -14.55 -6.55 2.32
CA ASP A 105 -13.57 -5.72 3.03
C ASP A 105 -12.17 -5.64 2.36
N GLY A 106 -12.02 -6.19 1.15
CA GLY A 106 -10.76 -6.29 0.42
C GLY A 106 -9.79 -7.35 0.97
N SER A 107 -10.16 -8.11 2.01
CA SER A 107 -9.27 -9.10 2.64
C SER A 107 -9.32 -10.49 1.98
N ARG A 108 -10.30 -10.71 1.11
CA ARG A 108 -10.59 -12.00 0.46
C ARG A 108 -10.37 -11.94 -1.05
N SER A 109 -9.82 -13.02 -1.61
CA SER A 109 -9.70 -13.19 -3.07
C SER A 109 -11.06 -13.44 -3.74
N ALA A 110 -11.15 -13.21 -5.05
CA ALA A 110 -12.38 -13.47 -5.83
C ALA A 110 -12.83 -14.95 -5.76
N ASP A 111 -11.90 -15.88 -5.58
CA ASP A 111 -12.18 -17.30 -5.40
C ASP A 111 -12.84 -17.59 -4.05
N GLU A 112 -12.38 -16.91 -2.99
CA GLU A 112 -12.99 -16.99 -1.66
C GLU A 112 -14.42 -16.41 -1.67
N MET A 113 -14.64 -15.30 -2.36
CA MET A 113 -15.97 -14.69 -2.47
C MET A 113 -16.97 -15.63 -3.17
N ARG A 114 -16.56 -16.25 -4.28
CA ARG A 114 -17.39 -17.28 -4.96
C ARG A 114 -17.64 -18.50 -4.08
N ALA A 115 -16.65 -18.92 -3.29
CA ALA A 115 -16.82 -20.04 -2.36
C ALA A 115 -17.78 -19.72 -1.20
N LEU A 116 -17.75 -18.49 -0.67
CA LEU A 116 -18.70 -18.02 0.34
C LEU A 116 -20.13 -17.94 -0.22
N GLU A 117 -20.29 -17.50 -1.46
CA GLU A 117 -21.59 -17.49 -2.14
C GLU A 117 -22.19 -18.89 -2.26
N VAL A 118 -21.39 -19.89 -2.65
CA VAL A 118 -21.81 -21.31 -2.69
C VAL A 118 -22.23 -21.81 -1.30
N LEU A 119 -21.54 -21.38 -0.25
CA LEU A 119 -21.90 -21.68 1.14
C LEU A 119 -23.00 -20.78 1.69
N GLU A 120 -23.50 -19.81 0.92
CA GLU A 120 -24.49 -18.79 1.32
C GLU A 120 -24.08 -18.06 2.61
N LEU A 121 -22.80 -17.67 2.66
CA LEU A 121 -22.21 -16.93 3.77
C LEU A 121 -21.84 -15.51 3.34
N ASP A 122 -21.82 -14.61 4.32
CA ASP A 122 -21.35 -13.25 4.13
C ASP A 122 -19.82 -13.19 3.96
N ALA A 123 -19.32 -12.10 3.38
CA ALA A 123 -17.88 -11.84 3.22
C ALA A 123 -17.13 -11.85 4.55
N ASP A 124 -17.79 -11.38 5.61
CA ASP A 124 -17.23 -11.27 6.96
C ASP A 124 -17.35 -12.58 7.78
N ALA A 125 -17.81 -13.69 7.17
CA ALA A 125 -17.98 -14.96 7.87
C ALA A 125 -16.66 -15.52 8.40
N ASP A 126 -16.64 -15.92 9.67
CA ASP A 126 -15.47 -16.51 10.32
C ASP A 126 -15.27 -17.98 9.91
N PHE A 127 -14.06 -18.51 10.13
CA PHE A 127 -13.75 -19.89 9.77
C PHE A 127 -14.61 -20.91 10.53
N THR A 128 -15.08 -20.56 11.73
CA THR A 128 -15.98 -21.43 12.51
C THR A 128 -17.37 -21.53 11.87
N ALA A 129 -17.93 -20.42 11.38
CA ALA A 129 -19.18 -20.41 10.61
C ALA A 129 -19.03 -21.16 9.29
N ILE A 130 -17.92 -20.97 8.57
CA ILE A 130 -17.61 -21.71 7.32
C ILE A 130 -17.65 -23.22 7.58
N LYS A 131 -16.97 -23.69 8.62
CA LYS A 131 -16.92 -25.11 8.98
C LYS A 131 -18.28 -25.66 9.42
N LYS A 132 -19.12 -24.83 10.05
CA LYS A 132 -20.48 -25.22 10.45
C LYS A 132 -21.38 -25.35 9.22
N ALA A 133 -21.43 -24.32 8.38
CA ALA A 133 -22.24 -24.29 7.16
C ALA A 133 -21.88 -25.43 6.21
N TRP A 134 -20.59 -25.70 6.01
CA TRP A 134 -20.15 -26.84 5.19
C TRP A 134 -20.69 -28.17 5.73
N ARG A 135 -20.58 -28.45 7.04
CA ARG A 135 -21.08 -29.70 7.62
C ARG A 135 -22.59 -29.84 7.49
N ASP A 136 -23.32 -28.76 7.70
CA ASP A 136 -24.77 -28.78 7.64
C ASP A 136 -25.24 -29.03 6.20
N LYS A 137 -24.65 -28.33 5.21
CA LYS A 137 -24.93 -28.57 3.79
C LYS A 137 -24.49 -29.96 3.34
N ALA A 138 -23.28 -30.39 3.71
CA ALA A 138 -22.75 -31.71 3.37
C ALA A 138 -23.67 -32.85 3.82
N LYS A 139 -24.27 -32.77 5.02
CA LYS A 139 -25.23 -33.77 5.51
C LYS A 139 -26.48 -33.87 4.63
N THR A 140 -26.95 -32.75 4.06
CA THR A 140 -28.19 -32.74 3.25
C THR A 140 -28.01 -33.37 1.87
N VAL A 141 -26.81 -33.27 1.30
CA VAL A 141 -26.48 -33.79 -0.04
C VAL A 141 -25.57 -35.02 -0.01
N HIS A 142 -25.28 -35.57 1.17
CA HIS A 142 -24.34 -36.67 1.32
C HIS A 142 -24.79 -37.89 0.49
N PRO A 143 -23.86 -38.58 -0.22
CA PRO A 143 -24.19 -39.77 -1.00
C PRO A 143 -24.87 -40.89 -0.19
N ASP A 144 -24.55 -41.03 1.10
CA ASP A 144 -25.20 -42.00 1.99
C ASP A 144 -26.66 -41.65 2.32
N VAL A 145 -27.00 -40.36 2.35
CA VAL A 145 -28.36 -39.88 2.62
C VAL A 145 -29.21 -39.93 1.34
N LYS A 146 -28.59 -39.69 0.18
CA LYS A 146 -29.23 -39.71 -1.14
C LYS A 146 -28.46 -40.63 -2.10
N PRO A 147 -28.51 -41.95 -1.92
CA PRO A 147 -27.79 -42.88 -2.78
C PRO A 147 -28.35 -42.87 -4.20
N GLY A 148 -27.47 -42.72 -5.19
CA GLY A 148 -27.82 -42.78 -6.62
C GLY A 148 -28.32 -41.47 -7.24
N ASP A 149 -28.42 -40.39 -6.47
CA ASP A 149 -28.78 -39.06 -6.97
C ASP A 149 -27.56 -38.33 -7.55
N LYS A 150 -27.54 -38.14 -8.87
CA LYS A 150 -26.45 -37.46 -9.58
C LYS A 150 -26.39 -35.97 -9.30
N GLU A 151 -27.53 -35.34 -9.01
CA GLU A 151 -27.59 -33.90 -8.72
C GLU A 151 -27.04 -33.63 -7.32
N ALA A 152 -27.44 -34.44 -6.33
CA ALA A 152 -26.87 -34.37 -4.99
C ALA A 152 -25.34 -34.61 -4.98
N ALA A 153 -24.85 -35.55 -5.80
CA ALA A 153 -23.42 -35.78 -5.94
C ALA A 153 -22.67 -34.58 -6.55
N ALA A 154 -23.26 -33.90 -7.55
CA ALA A 154 -22.69 -32.69 -8.14
C ALA A 154 -22.68 -31.51 -7.15
N GLU A 155 -23.76 -31.33 -6.40
CA GLU A 155 -23.83 -30.30 -5.34
C GLU A 155 -22.83 -30.57 -4.21
N PHE A 156 -22.66 -31.82 -3.80
CA PHE A 156 -21.65 -32.20 -2.81
C PHE A 156 -20.23 -31.86 -3.27
N GLN A 157 -19.92 -32.12 -4.54
CA GLN A 157 -18.62 -31.75 -5.12
C GLN A 157 -18.41 -30.23 -5.13
N LYS A 158 -19.43 -29.44 -5.48
CA LYS A 158 -19.35 -27.96 -5.42
C LYS A 158 -19.07 -27.46 -4.00
N LEU A 159 -19.78 -27.99 -3.01
CA LEU A 159 -19.60 -27.63 -1.60
C LEU A 159 -18.22 -28.03 -1.08
N GLN A 160 -17.71 -29.19 -1.51
CA GLN A 160 -16.38 -29.65 -1.16
C GLN A 160 -15.29 -28.72 -1.74
N LEU A 161 -15.39 -28.37 -3.03
CA LEU A 161 -14.47 -27.43 -3.68
C LEU A 161 -14.49 -26.05 -3.01
N ALA A 162 -15.67 -25.54 -2.68
CA ALA A 162 -15.81 -24.26 -1.97
C ALA A 162 -15.11 -24.30 -0.61
N TYR A 163 -15.30 -25.37 0.17
CA TYR A 163 -14.65 -25.53 1.46
C TYR A 163 -13.13 -25.66 1.34
N GLU A 164 -12.62 -26.38 0.35
CA GLU A 164 -11.18 -26.53 0.11
C GLU A 164 -10.50 -25.19 -0.23
N VAL A 165 -11.14 -24.35 -1.05
CA VAL A 165 -10.64 -23.00 -1.37
C VAL A 165 -10.55 -22.14 -0.11
N LEU A 166 -11.60 -22.13 0.71
CA LEU A 166 -11.64 -21.35 1.95
C LEU A 166 -10.65 -21.87 2.99
N LYS A 167 -10.52 -23.19 3.12
CA LYS A 167 -9.53 -23.81 4.01
C LYS A 167 -8.10 -23.47 3.57
N ALA A 168 -7.79 -23.58 2.28
CA ALA A 168 -6.47 -23.23 1.78
C ALA A 168 -6.16 -21.74 1.94
N ALA A 169 -7.16 -20.86 1.85
CA ALA A 169 -7.01 -19.44 2.15
C ALA A 169 -6.71 -19.19 3.63
N GLU A 170 -7.41 -19.87 4.53
CA GLU A 170 -7.16 -19.79 5.98
C GLU A 170 -5.78 -20.33 6.34
N ASP A 171 -5.39 -21.49 5.82
CA ASP A 171 -4.07 -22.08 6.04
C ASP A 171 -2.95 -21.12 5.58
N ARG A 172 -3.14 -20.38 4.48
CA ARG A 172 -2.19 -19.33 4.02
C ARG A 172 -2.13 -18.12 4.95
N ARG A 173 -3.24 -17.78 5.64
CA ARG A 173 -3.29 -16.65 6.60
C ARG A 173 -2.65 -17.03 7.93
N GLU A 174 -2.87 -18.26 8.36
CA GLU A 174 -2.29 -18.82 9.58
C GLU A 174 -0.82 -19.17 9.41
N TRP A 175 -0.39 -19.56 8.19
CA TRP A 175 1.03 -19.70 7.83
C TRP A 175 1.74 -18.34 7.85
N ARG A 176 2.08 -17.90 9.06
CA ARG A 176 3.11 -16.91 9.35
C ARG A 176 4.33 -17.70 9.78
N GLY A 177 5.40 -17.63 8.97
CA GLY A 177 6.63 -18.40 9.16
C GLY A 177 7.21 -18.33 10.56
#